data_AF-A0A437MEZ7-F1
#
_entry.id   AF-A0A437MEZ7-F1
#
_cell.length_a   1.000
_cell.length_b   1.000
_cell.length_c   1.000
_cell.angle_alpha   90.00
_cell.angle_beta   90.00
_cell.angle_gamma   90.00
#
_symmetry.space_group_name_H-M   'P 1'
#
loop_
_entity.id
_entity.type
_entity.pdbx_description
1 polymer ?
#
loop_
_entity_poly.entity_id
_entity_poly.type
_entity_poly.pdbx_seq_one_letter_code
_entity_poly.pdbx_strand_id
1 'polypeptide(L)'
;MLRLQLARRGIPVLIRTVTQSGGGMDQLRHPPAVDGAVVDGAHAQGATTLRLRAARLDGRFLTGDEIWVGGTLPWPRVSAETPIEINGQVELPLSVPLAGPLANGETVVGFGFTSDRRTKGNVESYPLRLIDGEMILASDRQVLVAAEDCPKPPAPQDQIFFTEDAAAGQMDGVIVAVRTSAEFGFAIGYIIQARRAG
;
A
#
# COMPACT_ATOMS: atom_id res chain seq x y z
N MET A 1 -21.50 -0.35 18.17
CA MET A 1 -20.66 -1.00 19.20
C MET A 1 -19.25 -1.32 18.67
N LEU A 2 -19.13 -1.80 17.42
CA LEU A 2 -17.86 -2.19 16.79
C LEU A 2 -16.77 -1.09 16.75
N ARG A 3 -17.12 0.14 16.33
CA ARG A 3 -16.18 1.28 16.31
C ARG A 3 -15.52 1.54 17.65
N LEU A 4 -16.29 1.51 18.74
CA LEU A 4 -15.76 1.74 20.09
C LEU A 4 -14.80 0.62 20.52
N GLN A 5 -15.04 -0.62 20.07
CA GLN A 5 -14.13 -1.74 20.33
C GLN A 5 -12.83 -1.61 19.51
N LEU A 6 -12.92 -1.28 18.22
CA LEU A 6 -11.75 -1.08 17.35
C LEU A 6 -10.92 0.15 17.77
N ALA A 7 -11.57 1.24 18.16
CA ALA A 7 -10.86 2.43 18.66
C ALA A 7 -10.07 2.13 19.94
N ARG A 8 -10.59 1.24 20.80
CA ARG A 8 -9.99 0.87 22.10
C ARG A 8 -8.96 -0.26 22.01
N ARG A 9 -9.11 -1.21 21.08
CA ARG A 9 -8.30 -2.45 21.02
C ARG A 9 -7.71 -2.77 19.66
N GLY A 10 -8.14 -2.09 18.60
CA GLY A 10 -7.64 -2.33 17.25
C GLY A 10 -6.20 -1.88 17.12
N ILE A 11 -5.40 -2.70 16.44
CA ILE A 11 -4.04 -2.36 16.04
C ILE A 11 -4.07 -1.59 14.71
N PRO A 12 -3.07 -0.75 14.42
CA PRO A 12 -3.02 -0.09 13.14
C PRO A 12 -2.81 -1.10 12.00
N VAL A 13 -3.56 -0.90 10.93
CA VAL A 13 -3.53 -1.71 9.72
C VAL A 13 -3.50 -0.76 8.53
N LEU A 14 -2.71 -1.11 7.52
CA LEU A 14 -2.73 -0.44 6.23
C LEU A 14 -3.44 -1.36 5.23
N ILE A 15 -4.46 -0.85 4.56
CA ILE A 15 -5.09 -1.51 3.41
C ILE A 15 -4.66 -0.73 2.17
N ARG A 16 -4.04 -1.41 1.22
CA ARG A 16 -3.59 -0.83 -0.05
C ARG A 16 -4.47 -1.35 -1.16
N THR A 17 -5.23 -0.45 -1.77
CA THR A 17 -6.08 -0.81 -2.90
C THR A 17 -5.26 -0.96 -4.17
N VAL A 18 -5.33 -2.13 -4.81
CA VAL A 18 -4.64 -2.37 -6.08
C VAL A 18 -5.60 -2.10 -7.22
N THR A 19 -5.21 -1.18 -8.10
CA THR A 19 -5.99 -0.80 -9.28
C THR A 19 -5.21 -1.03 -10.56
N GLN A 20 -5.93 -1.35 -11.63
CA GLN A 20 -5.37 -1.45 -12.98
C GLN A 20 -6.00 -0.35 -13.85
N SER A 21 -5.21 0.27 -14.74
CA SER A 21 -5.70 1.23 -15.72
C SER A 21 -6.02 0.51 -17.04
N GLY A 22 -7.14 0.86 -17.68
CA GLY A 22 -7.48 0.37 -19.02
C GLY A 22 -7.94 -1.09 -19.14
N GLY A 23 -8.22 -1.51 -20.37
CA GLY A 23 -8.48 -2.90 -20.75
C GLY A 23 -7.50 -3.36 -21.84
N GLY A 24 -7.04 -4.61 -21.80
CA GLY A 24 -6.07 -5.16 -22.76
C GLY A 24 -4.67 -5.38 -22.16
N MET A 25 -3.62 -5.36 -23.00
CA MET A 25 -2.23 -5.64 -22.59
C MET A 25 -1.52 -4.47 -21.89
N ASP A 26 -2.07 -3.25 -21.96
CA ASP A 26 -1.49 -2.02 -21.34
C ASP A 26 -2.03 -1.78 -19.92
N GLN A 27 -2.39 -2.84 -19.20
CA GLN A 27 -2.88 -2.73 -17.83
C GLN A 27 -1.75 -2.45 -16.85
N LEU A 28 -1.48 -1.17 -16.64
CA LEU A 28 -0.55 -0.74 -15.60
C LEU A 28 -1.21 -0.90 -14.25
N ARG A 29 -0.46 -1.35 -13.25
CA ARG A 29 -0.91 -1.52 -11.87
C ARG A 29 -0.57 -0.29 -11.03
N HIS A 30 -1.41 0.05 -10.06
CA HIS A 30 -1.10 0.97 -8.97
C HIS A 30 -1.51 0.35 -7.62
N PRO A 31 -0.66 0.38 -6.57
CA PRO A 31 0.71 0.89 -6.58
C PRO A 31 1.67 0.11 -7.46
N PRO A 32 2.73 0.76 -7.97
CA PRO A 32 3.72 0.08 -8.78
C PRO A 32 4.48 -0.96 -7.96
N ALA A 33 4.97 -2.01 -8.62
CA ALA A 33 5.95 -2.90 -8.03
C ALA A 33 7.32 -2.22 -8.07
N VAL A 34 7.92 -2.01 -6.90
CA VAL A 34 9.21 -1.32 -6.77
C VAL A 34 10.17 -2.15 -5.93
N ASP A 35 11.38 -2.36 -6.42
CA ASP A 35 12.47 -3.02 -5.68
C ASP A 35 13.80 -2.31 -5.91
N GLY A 36 14.47 -1.94 -4.82
CA GLY A 36 15.79 -1.28 -4.84
C GLY A 36 15.78 0.11 -5.49
N ALA A 37 14.75 0.92 -5.26
CA ALA A 37 14.68 2.26 -5.85
C ALA A 37 15.72 3.23 -5.28
N VAL A 38 16.36 3.96 -6.19
CA VAL A 38 17.29 5.06 -5.88
C VAL A 38 17.01 6.25 -6.79
N VAL A 39 17.45 7.43 -6.36
CA VAL A 39 17.45 8.63 -7.20
C VAL A 39 18.38 8.42 -8.40
N ASP A 40 17.90 8.75 -9.60
CA ASP A 40 18.66 8.68 -10.85
C ASP A 40 19.09 10.08 -11.30
N GLY A 41 20.40 10.30 -11.32
CA GLY A 41 20.99 11.62 -11.52
C GLY A 41 20.92 12.53 -10.30
N ALA A 42 21.69 13.62 -10.31
CA ALA A 42 21.61 14.64 -9.26
C ALA A 42 20.50 15.65 -9.61
N HIS A 43 19.70 16.03 -8.61
CA HIS A 43 18.61 17.00 -8.76
C HIS A 43 18.88 18.20 -7.86
N ALA A 44 18.83 19.40 -8.41
CA ALA A 44 19.02 20.62 -7.64
C ALA A 44 17.79 20.92 -6.77
N GLN A 45 17.99 21.72 -5.71
CA GLN A 45 16.88 22.36 -5.01
C GLN A 45 16.01 23.14 -6.00
N GLY A 46 14.70 23.04 -5.85
CA GLY A 46 13.74 23.66 -6.77
C GLY A 46 13.48 22.89 -8.05
N ALA A 47 14.07 21.69 -8.24
CA ALA A 47 13.69 20.82 -9.34
C ALA A 47 12.21 20.43 -9.24
N THR A 48 11.52 20.42 -10.38
CA THR A 48 10.09 20.08 -10.49
C THR A 48 9.86 18.66 -11.00
N THR A 49 10.93 17.92 -11.27
CA THR A 49 10.90 16.50 -11.63
C THR A 49 11.87 15.74 -10.76
N LEU A 50 11.61 14.45 -10.57
CA LEU A 50 12.48 13.51 -9.88
C LEU A 50 12.61 12.25 -10.72
N ARG A 51 13.82 11.85 -11.06
CA ARG A 51 14.06 10.58 -11.74
C ARG A 51 14.42 9.51 -10.72
N LEU A 52 13.80 8.34 -10.88
CA LEU A 52 14.13 7.15 -10.10
C LEU A 52 14.62 6.05 -11.04
N ARG A 53 15.53 5.22 -10.53
CA ARG A 53 15.88 3.93 -11.13
C ARG A 53 15.78 2.84 -10.08
N ALA A 54 15.40 1.64 -10.49
CA ALA A 54 15.21 0.51 -9.58
C ALA A 54 15.53 -0.82 -10.28
N ALA A 55 15.82 -1.86 -9.50
CA ALA A 55 16.00 -3.21 -10.04
C ALA A 55 14.70 -3.77 -10.61
N ARG A 56 13.57 -3.44 -9.96
CA ARG A 56 12.22 -3.65 -10.46
C ARG A 56 11.44 -2.35 -10.35
N LEU A 57 10.84 -1.93 -11.46
CA LEU A 57 9.92 -0.80 -11.52
C LEU A 57 8.86 -1.14 -12.56
N ASP A 58 7.63 -1.38 -12.14
CA ASP A 58 6.53 -1.78 -13.03
C ASP A 58 5.18 -1.25 -12.51
N GLY A 59 4.33 -0.76 -13.42
CA GLY A 59 3.03 -0.16 -13.11
C GLY A 59 2.99 1.35 -13.31
N ARG A 60 2.35 2.08 -12.39
CA ARG A 60 2.22 3.54 -12.46
C ARG A 60 2.16 4.22 -11.10
N PHE A 61 2.67 5.44 -11.05
CA PHE A 61 2.43 6.38 -9.96
C PHE A 61 1.21 7.24 -10.25
N LEU A 62 0.47 7.61 -9.22
CA LEU A 62 -0.67 8.51 -9.29
C LEU A 62 -0.35 9.85 -8.64
N THR A 63 -1.12 10.89 -9.01
CA THR A 63 -1.05 12.20 -8.35
C THR A 63 -1.27 12.05 -6.85
N GLY A 64 -0.36 12.64 -6.06
CA GLY A 64 -0.37 12.61 -4.61
C GLY A 64 0.48 11.51 -3.97
N ASP A 65 0.99 10.56 -4.75
CA ASP A 65 1.91 9.55 -4.24
C ASP A 65 3.21 10.22 -3.74
N GLU A 66 3.72 9.74 -2.61
CA GLU A 66 4.91 10.24 -1.93
C GLU A 66 6.11 9.33 -2.19
N ILE A 67 7.26 9.95 -2.45
CA ILE A 67 8.56 9.26 -2.55
C ILE A 67 9.37 9.62 -1.30
N TRP A 68 9.67 8.66 -0.45
CA TRP A 68 10.43 8.90 0.77
C TRP A 68 11.91 8.72 0.48
N VAL A 69 12.62 9.82 0.25
CA VAL A 69 14.08 9.82 0.06
C VAL A 69 14.75 10.14 1.40
N GLY A 70 15.75 9.34 1.80
CA GLY A 70 16.37 9.45 3.12
C GLY A 70 16.96 10.83 3.40
N GLY A 71 16.53 11.49 4.47
CA GLY A 71 17.08 12.81 4.86
C GLY A 71 16.44 14.02 4.17
N THR A 72 15.48 13.81 3.25
CA THR A 72 14.74 14.89 2.59
C THR A 72 13.33 15.04 3.16
N LEU A 73 13.02 16.26 3.61
CA LEU A 73 11.68 16.65 4.05
C LEU A 73 11.31 18.07 3.54
N PRO A 74 10.05 18.33 3.18
CA PRO A 74 8.97 17.35 3.01
C PRO A 74 9.27 16.34 1.90
N TRP A 75 8.67 15.15 1.98
CA TRP A 75 8.84 14.14 0.94
C TRP A 75 8.26 14.60 -0.40
N PRO A 76 8.98 14.42 -1.52
CA PRO A 76 8.47 14.72 -2.85
C PRO A 76 7.14 14.00 -3.13
N ARG A 77 6.24 14.69 -3.82
CA ARG A 77 4.90 14.19 -4.17
C ARG A 77 4.67 14.28 -5.66
N VAL A 78 4.17 13.21 -6.26
CA VAL A 78 3.86 13.13 -7.69
C VAL A 78 2.69 14.07 -8.03
N SER A 79 2.80 14.86 -9.10
CA SER A 79 1.74 15.79 -9.54
C SER A 79 0.83 15.24 -10.63
N ALA A 80 1.28 14.25 -11.40
CA ALA A 80 0.50 13.66 -12.48
C ALA A 80 0.69 12.14 -12.53
N GLU A 81 -0.33 11.43 -13.02
CA GLU A 81 -0.20 10.00 -13.31
C GLU A 81 0.99 9.77 -14.24
N THR A 82 1.89 8.88 -13.82
CA THR A 82 3.13 8.60 -14.52
C THR A 82 3.26 7.09 -14.74
N PRO A 83 3.06 6.60 -15.97
CA PRO A 83 3.32 5.21 -16.30
C PRO A 83 4.82 4.93 -16.21
N ILE A 84 5.19 3.74 -15.73
CA ILE A 84 6.59 3.30 -15.74
C ILE A 84 6.87 2.63 -17.08
N GLU A 85 7.84 3.15 -17.82
CA GLU A 85 8.30 2.52 -19.06
C GLU A 85 9.23 1.33 -18.77
N ILE A 86 9.28 0.38 -19.70
CA ILE A 86 10.06 -0.87 -19.59
C ILE A 86 11.55 -0.56 -19.74
N ASN A 87 12.18 0.10 -18.76
CA ASN A 87 13.63 0.36 -18.70
C ASN A 87 14.16 0.52 -17.25
N GLY A 88 13.35 0.23 -16.23
CA GLY A 88 13.77 0.35 -14.83
C GLY A 88 14.04 1.77 -14.36
N GLN A 89 13.55 2.77 -15.11
CA GLN A 89 13.64 4.20 -14.84
C GLN A 89 12.27 4.86 -14.97
N VAL A 90 12.03 5.93 -14.21
CA VAL A 90 10.83 6.76 -14.34
C VAL A 90 11.17 8.21 -14.01
N GLU A 91 10.60 9.15 -14.76
CA GLU A 91 10.65 10.58 -14.43
C GLU A 91 9.30 11.02 -13.86
N LEU A 92 9.30 11.38 -12.58
CA LEU A 92 8.13 11.77 -11.83
C LEU A 92 7.99 13.29 -11.81
N PRO A 93 6.90 13.87 -12.33
CA PRO A 93 6.63 15.28 -12.13
C PRO A 93 6.21 15.51 -10.68
N LEU A 94 6.68 16.59 -10.06
CA LEU A 94 6.45 16.90 -8.64
C LEU A 94 5.35 17.96 -8.48
N SER A 95 4.59 17.87 -7.39
CA SER A 95 3.52 18.84 -7.05
C SER A 95 4.06 20.10 -6.37
N VAL A 96 5.21 19.99 -5.74
CA VAL A 96 5.98 21.11 -5.19
C VAL A 96 7.45 20.89 -5.58
N PRO A 97 8.20 21.93 -5.93
CA PRO A 97 9.63 21.82 -6.18
C PRO A 97 10.39 21.18 -5.00
N LEU A 98 11.48 20.47 -5.28
CA LEU A 98 12.31 19.85 -4.24
C LEU A 98 12.78 20.90 -3.21
N ALA A 99 12.58 20.61 -1.93
CA ALA A 99 12.96 21.50 -0.83
C ALA A 99 14.49 21.59 -0.64
N GLY A 100 15.23 20.56 -1.06
CA GLY A 100 16.69 20.49 -1.03
C GLY A 100 17.23 19.70 -2.23
N PRO A 101 18.55 19.73 -2.47
CA PRO A 101 19.17 18.94 -3.52
C PRO A 101 19.16 17.45 -3.17
N LEU A 102 19.11 16.60 -4.19
CA LEU A 102 19.23 15.15 -4.09
C LEU A 102 20.43 14.66 -4.90
N ALA A 103 21.19 13.73 -4.35
CA ALA A 103 22.34 13.16 -5.03
C ALA A 103 21.94 11.95 -5.89
N ASN A 104 22.71 11.69 -6.95
CA ASN A 104 22.57 10.45 -7.71
C ASN A 104 22.84 9.24 -6.80
N GLY A 105 21.97 8.23 -6.85
CA GLY A 105 22.10 7.00 -6.06
C GLY A 105 21.59 7.12 -4.62
N GLU A 106 21.01 8.27 -4.24
CA GLU A 106 20.40 8.42 -2.92
C GLU A 106 19.23 7.43 -2.75
N THR A 107 19.16 6.80 -1.58
CA THR A 107 18.23 5.70 -1.33
C THR A 107 16.80 6.20 -1.15
N VAL A 108 15.86 5.60 -1.88
CA VAL A 108 14.44 5.72 -1.58
C VAL A 108 14.11 4.73 -0.47
N VAL A 109 13.80 5.24 0.71
CA VAL A 109 13.52 4.43 1.91
C VAL A 109 12.09 3.91 1.95
N GLY A 110 11.22 4.41 1.06
CA GLY A 110 9.86 3.91 0.93
C GLY A 110 8.98 4.80 0.07
N PHE A 111 7.69 4.46 0.04
CA PHE A 111 6.67 5.17 -0.71
C PHE A 111 5.39 5.27 0.13
N GLY A 112 4.69 6.40 0.01
CA GLY A 112 3.33 6.56 0.52
C GLY A 112 2.38 6.66 -0.65
N PHE A 113 1.51 5.68 -0.87
CA PHE A 113 0.60 5.72 -2.02
C PHE A 113 -0.75 6.29 -1.64
N THR A 114 -1.39 6.99 -2.57
CA THR A 114 -2.75 7.53 -2.38
C THR A 114 -3.82 6.45 -2.23
N SER A 115 -3.53 5.24 -2.71
CA SER A 115 -4.34 4.04 -2.50
C SER A 115 -4.16 3.40 -1.11
N ASP A 116 -3.23 3.91 -0.30
CA ASP A 116 -3.03 3.45 1.07
C ASP A 116 -4.07 4.04 2.01
N ARG A 117 -4.77 3.15 2.71
CA ARG A 117 -5.72 3.51 3.77
C ARG A 117 -5.24 2.99 5.11
N ARG A 118 -4.91 3.93 6.01
CA ARG A 118 -4.58 3.62 7.40
C ARG A 118 -5.88 3.53 8.21
N THR A 119 -6.08 2.40 8.88
CA THR A 119 -7.23 2.16 9.76
C THR A 119 -6.78 1.40 11.01
N LYS A 120 -7.72 1.11 11.92
CA LYS A 120 -7.52 0.18 13.02
C LYS A 120 -8.32 -1.10 12.76
N GLY A 121 -7.66 -2.24 12.93
CA GLY A 121 -8.29 -3.55 12.81
C GLY A 121 -8.12 -4.36 14.10
N ASN A 122 -9.09 -5.19 14.44
CA ASN A 122 -8.85 -6.29 15.37
C ASN A 122 -8.29 -7.47 14.59
N VAL A 123 -7.09 -7.92 14.96
CA VAL A 123 -6.36 -8.96 14.23
C VAL A 123 -6.26 -10.19 15.12
N GLU A 124 -6.80 -11.30 14.65
CA GLU A 124 -6.89 -12.56 15.39
C GLU A 124 -6.42 -13.71 14.52
N SER A 125 -5.84 -14.75 15.12
CA SER A 125 -5.59 -16.02 14.43
C SER A 125 -6.89 -16.81 14.30
N TYR A 126 -7.02 -17.61 13.24
CA TYR A 126 -8.14 -18.54 13.14
C TYR A 126 -8.06 -19.61 14.26
N PRO A 127 -9.19 -19.95 14.90
CA PRO A 127 -9.25 -21.08 15.81
C PRO A 127 -8.76 -22.36 15.14
N LEU A 128 -7.95 -23.17 15.83
CA LEU A 128 -7.37 -24.42 15.28
C LEU A 128 -8.40 -25.34 14.63
N ARG A 129 -9.61 -25.42 15.20
CA ARG A 129 -10.73 -26.22 14.69
C ARG A 129 -11.29 -25.77 13.32
N LEU A 130 -11.00 -24.54 12.89
CA LEU A 130 -11.42 -24.00 11.60
C LEU A 130 -10.32 -24.12 10.54
N ILE A 131 -9.11 -24.53 10.93
CA ILE A 131 -8.01 -24.75 10.00
C ILE A 131 -8.28 -26.06 9.28
N ASP A 132 -8.46 -26.00 7.98
CA ASP A 132 -8.67 -27.16 7.11
C ASP A 132 -7.43 -27.51 6.26
N GLY A 133 -6.42 -26.64 6.26
CA GLY A 133 -5.15 -26.85 5.55
C GLY A 133 -5.20 -26.52 4.05
N GLU A 134 -6.37 -26.20 3.50
CA GLU A 134 -6.54 -25.83 2.09
C GLU A 134 -7.12 -24.43 1.94
N MET A 135 -8.27 -24.14 2.57
CA MET A 135 -8.93 -22.84 2.52
C MET A 135 -8.47 -21.91 3.64
N ILE A 136 -8.28 -22.45 4.85
CA ILE A 136 -7.80 -21.70 6.01
C ILE A 136 -6.51 -22.35 6.48
N LEU A 137 -5.41 -21.59 6.40
CA LEU A 137 -4.10 -22.02 6.86
C LEU A 137 -3.84 -21.53 8.28
N ALA A 138 -2.95 -22.23 9.00
CA ALA A 138 -2.50 -21.80 10.32
C ALA A 138 -1.78 -20.43 10.32
N SER A 139 -1.24 -20.03 9.16
CA SER A 139 -0.62 -18.73 8.94
C SER A 139 -1.61 -17.61 8.61
N ASP A 140 -2.89 -17.94 8.38
CA ASP A 140 -3.90 -16.94 8.04
C ASP A 140 -4.30 -16.13 9.29
N ARG A 141 -4.54 -14.83 9.07
CA ARG A 141 -5.07 -13.91 10.07
C ARG A 141 -6.48 -13.46 9.67
N GLN A 142 -7.36 -13.37 10.66
CA GLN A 142 -8.65 -12.73 10.54
C GLN A 142 -8.51 -11.27 10.98
N VAL A 143 -8.98 -10.34 10.16
CA VAL A 143 -8.92 -8.91 10.43
C VAL A 143 -10.32 -8.31 10.35
N LEU A 144 -10.76 -7.68 11.43
CA LEU A 144 -12.02 -6.96 11.49
C LEU A 144 -11.77 -5.46 11.41
N VAL A 145 -12.30 -4.81 10.37
CA VAL A 145 -12.22 -3.35 10.17
C VAL A 145 -13.61 -2.72 10.12
N ALA A 146 -13.73 -1.47 10.55
CA ALA A 146 -14.99 -0.73 10.49
C ALA A 146 -15.31 -0.30 9.06
N ALA A 147 -16.59 -0.35 8.67
CA ALA A 147 -16.99 0.01 7.31
C ALA A 147 -16.86 1.52 7.01
N GLU A 148 -17.01 2.36 8.02
CA GLU A 148 -16.78 3.81 7.90
C GLU A 148 -15.32 4.15 7.56
N ASP A 149 -14.37 3.36 8.07
CA ASP A 149 -12.94 3.50 7.78
C ASP A 149 -12.56 2.81 6.48
N CYS A 150 -13.47 2.09 5.85
CA CYS A 150 -13.25 1.41 4.58
C CYS A 150 -14.54 1.41 3.75
N PRO A 151 -14.96 2.54 3.15
CA PRO A 151 -16.32 2.70 2.59
C PRO A 151 -16.72 1.70 1.49
N LYS A 152 -15.77 0.91 0.97
CA LYS A 152 -16.00 -0.21 0.07
C LYS A 152 -15.29 -1.45 0.64
N PRO A 153 -15.86 -2.65 0.49
CA PRO A 153 -15.17 -3.87 0.89
C PRO A 153 -13.82 -3.97 0.14
N PRO A 154 -12.72 -4.28 0.82
CA PRO A 154 -11.47 -4.61 0.16
C PRO A 154 -11.65 -5.76 -0.82
N ALA A 155 -10.92 -5.72 -1.93
CA ALA A 155 -10.97 -6.77 -2.95
C ALA A 155 -9.84 -7.79 -2.72
N PRO A 156 -9.95 -9.04 -3.24
CA PRO A 156 -8.89 -10.04 -3.09
C PRO A 156 -7.52 -9.62 -3.64
N GLN A 157 -7.48 -8.74 -4.64
CA GLN A 157 -6.23 -8.20 -5.18
C GLN A 157 -5.60 -7.10 -4.31
N ASP A 158 -6.35 -6.56 -3.34
CA ASP A 158 -5.82 -5.56 -2.41
C ASP A 158 -4.82 -6.20 -1.44
N GLN A 159 -3.92 -5.38 -0.90
CA GLN A 159 -2.92 -5.82 0.06
C GLN A 159 -3.26 -5.29 1.45
N ILE A 160 -2.88 -6.05 2.48
CA ILE A 160 -3.04 -5.65 3.87
C ILE A 160 -1.70 -5.77 4.61
N PHE A 161 -1.34 -4.72 5.35
CA PHE A 161 -0.10 -4.66 6.11
C PHE A 161 -0.41 -4.46 7.59
N PHE A 162 0.22 -5.28 8.41
CA PHE A 162 0.12 -5.21 9.86
C PHE A 162 1.26 -4.34 10.37
N THR A 163 0.96 -3.19 11.00
CA THR A 163 2.03 -2.27 11.41
C THR A 163 2.90 -2.80 12.54
N GLU A 164 2.44 -3.80 13.29
CA GLU A 164 3.27 -4.54 14.25
C GLU A 164 4.43 -5.29 13.58
N ASP A 165 4.26 -5.69 12.32
CA ASP A 165 5.26 -6.38 11.51
C ASP A 165 6.15 -5.37 10.71
N ALA A 166 5.80 -4.07 10.71
CA ALA A 166 6.48 -3.03 9.92
C ALA A 166 7.92 -2.72 10.38
N ALA A 167 8.26 -2.98 11.65
CA ALA A 167 9.62 -2.83 12.15
C ALA A 167 10.61 -3.84 11.53
N ALA A 168 10.12 -4.94 10.96
CA ALA A 168 10.94 -5.98 10.34
C ALA A 168 11.00 -5.88 8.80
N GLY A 169 10.36 -4.87 8.19
CA GLY A 169 10.28 -4.78 6.73
C GLY A 169 9.63 -6.02 6.07
N GLN A 170 8.86 -6.81 6.82
CA GLN A 170 8.42 -8.15 6.43
C GLN A 170 6.90 -8.27 6.29
N MET A 171 6.49 -8.31 5.02
CA MET A 171 5.36 -9.01 4.38
C MET A 171 3.91 -8.58 4.65
N ASP A 172 3.39 -7.81 3.69
CA ASP A 172 2.30 -8.13 2.75
C ASP A 172 1.45 -9.37 3.07
N GLY A 173 0.27 -9.15 3.64
CA GLY A 173 -0.83 -10.11 3.53
C GLY A 173 -1.57 -9.92 2.21
N VAL A 174 -1.87 -11.01 1.51
CA VAL A 174 -2.85 -11.02 0.42
C VAL A 174 -4.23 -11.26 1.02
N ILE A 175 -5.23 -10.54 0.52
CA ILE A 175 -6.62 -10.76 0.93
C ILE A 175 -7.14 -12.02 0.22
N VAL A 176 -7.46 -13.04 1.00
CA VAL A 176 -8.00 -14.31 0.48
C VAL A 176 -9.51 -14.25 0.35
N ALA A 177 -10.17 -13.67 1.35
CA ALA A 177 -11.62 -13.56 1.39
C ALA A 177 -12.04 -12.34 2.22
N VAL A 178 -13.18 -11.75 1.84
CA VAL A 178 -13.81 -10.67 2.60
C VAL A 178 -15.28 -11.00 2.79
N ARG A 179 -15.75 -10.88 4.03
CA ARG A 179 -17.17 -10.96 4.37
C ARG A 179 -17.62 -9.64 4.96
N THR A 180 -18.74 -9.13 4.46
CA THR A 180 -19.38 -7.94 5.02
C THR A 180 -20.17 -8.34 6.26
N SER A 181 -19.88 -7.69 7.38
CA SER A 181 -20.76 -7.68 8.55
C SER A 181 -21.75 -6.54 8.38
N ALA A 182 -23.04 -6.85 8.39
CA ALA A 182 -24.10 -5.88 8.17
C ALA A 182 -25.12 -5.90 9.33
N GLU A 183 -25.65 -4.72 9.64
CA GLU A 183 -26.72 -4.53 10.61
C GLU A 183 -27.82 -3.70 9.91
N PHE A 184 -29.05 -4.19 9.93
CA PHE A 184 -30.20 -3.55 9.24
C PHE A 184 -29.96 -3.24 7.75
N GLY A 185 -29.17 -4.07 7.06
CA GLY A 185 -28.83 -3.87 5.64
C GLY A 185 -27.68 -2.89 5.39
N PHE A 186 -27.11 -2.29 6.42
CA PHE A 186 -25.95 -1.40 6.31
C PHE A 186 -24.68 -2.13 6.72
N ALA A 187 -23.62 -1.99 5.92
CA ALA A 187 -22.31 -2.51 6.30
C ALA A 187 -21.82 -1.80 7.56
N ILE A 188 -21.52 -2.56 8.61
CA ILE A 188 -20.94 -2.05 9.86
C ILE A 188 -19.45 -2.38 9.96
N GLY A 189 -18.98 -3.42 9.26
CA GLY A 189 -17.57 -3.77 9.18
C GLY A 189 -17.27 -4.84 8.14
N TYR A 190 -15.99 -5.11 7.93
CA TYR A 190 -15.51 -6.16 7.05
C TYR A 190 -14.63 -7.13 7.83
N ILE A 191 -14.91 -8.41 7.66
CA ILE A 191 -14.10 -9.52 8.16
C ILE A 191 -13.25 -9.99 7.00
N ILE A 192 -11.94 -9.77 7.10
CA ILE A 192 -10.95 -10.04 6.08
C ILE A 192 -10.13 -11.25 6.51
N GLN A 193 -10.00 -12.24 5.64
CA GLN A 193 -9.00 -13.29 5.76
C GLN A 193 -7.75 -12.84 5.01
N ALA A 194 -6.64 -12.69 5.73
CA ALA A 194 -5.36 -12.29 5.20
C ALA A 194 -4.36 -13.44 5.30
N ARG A 195 -3.64 -13.71 4.21
CA ARG A 195 -2.59 -14.73 4.16
C ARG A 195 -1.24 -14.07 3.89
N ARG A 196 -0.22 -14.37 4.68
CA ARG A 196 1.15 -13.91 4.40
C ARG A 196 1.59 -14.46 3.04
N ALA A 197 2.10 -13.59 2.16
CA ALA A 197 2.83 -14.04 0.99
C ALA A 197 4.06 -14.83 1.48
N GLY A 198 4.22 -16.07 1.00
CA GLY A 198 5.34 -16.94 1.38
C GLY A 198 6.68 -16.49 0.80
#